data_AF-A0A366U359-F1
#
_entry.id   AF-A0A366U359-F1
#
_cell.length_a   1.000
_cell.length_b   1.000
_cell.length_c   1.000
_cell.angle_alpha   90.00
_cell.angle_beta   90.00
_cell.angle_gamma   90.00
#
_symmetry.space_group_name_H-M   'P 1'
#
loop_
_entity.id
_entity.type
_entity.pdbx_description
1 polymer ?
#
loop_
_entity_poly.entity_id
_entity_poly.type
_entity_poly.pdbx_seq_one_letter_code
_entity_poly.pdbx_strand_id
1 'polypeptide(L)'
;MAKRVRGEDGKLYKVKKPFYKKVWFWILVVILVAAVGGSLGGNSKDKNSAEKTSTSSKEATSTSDKTSEKASSESQAPKEESKSADEQYQAILDEYTQKIKEAAPKLVDEYNAEYPNNQNGVEGLAELSNDKISELAEISNEGIQEMANVHLTSGSGKYEDYEDWATKLTDVYMEQAELITDAYMTSAQ
;
A
#
# COMPACT_ATOMS: atom_id res chain seq x y z
N MET A 1 5.38 -22.39 12.54
CA MET A 1 3.97 -22.43 13.01
C MET A 1 3.65 -21.09 13.67
N ALA A 2 2.55 -20.42 13.29
CA ALA A 2 2.18 -19.14 13.92
C ALA A 2 1.50 -19.38 15.27
N LYS A 3 1.93 -18.68 16.33
CA LYS A 3 1.20 -18.68 17.62
C LYS A 3 -0.17 -18.01 17.39
N ARG A 4 -1.23 -18.69 17.79
CA ARG A 4 -2.59 -18.12 17.84
C ARG A 4 -2.92 -17.82 19.31
N VAL A 5 -3.59 -16.70 19.57
CA VAL A 5 -4.15 -16.36 20.89
C VAL A 5 -5.66 -16.52 20.82
N ARG A 6 -6.28 -16.98 21.91
CA ARG A 6 -7.73 -17.07 22.02
C ARG A 6 -8.26 -15.78 22.65
N GLY A 7 -9.14 -15.07 21.96
CA GLY A 7 -9.87 -13.94 22.54
C GLY A 7 -10.97 -14.39 23.50
N GLU A 8 -11.50 -13.47 24.30
CA GLU A 8 -12.62 -13.73 25.22
C GLU A 8 -13.92 -14.12 24.49
N ASP A 9 -14.06 -13.72 23.23
CA ASP A 9 -15.14 -14.12 22.33
C ASP A 9 -14.97 -15.55 21.74
N GLY A 10 -13.92 -16.26 22.15
CA GLY A 10 -13.61 -17.61 21.72
C GLY A 10 -12.90 -17.72 20.37
N LYS A 11 -12.69 -16.62 19.64
CA LYS A 11 -12.02 -16.64 18.32
C LYS A 11 -10.50 -16.75 18.45
N LEU A 12 -9.88 -17.36 17.44
CA LEU A 12 -8.44 -17.61 17.39
C LEU A 12 -7.72 -16.57 16.53
N TYR A 13 -7.17 -15.55 17.17
CA TYR A 13 -6.41 -14.50 16.53
C TYR A 13 -4.99 -14.98 16.19
N LYS A 14 -4.60 -14.88 14.93
CA LYS A 14 -3.24 -15.17 14.46
C LYS A 14 -2.34 -14.01 14.89
N VAL A 15 -1.32 -14.28 15.72
CA VAL A 15 -0.35 -13.23 16.08
C VAL A 15 0.44 -12.86 14.81
N LYS A 16 0.12 -11.71 14.20
CA LYS A 16 0.93 -11.14 13.11
C LYS A 16 2.37 -11.00 13.64
N LYS A 17 3.35 -11.46 12.87
CA LYS A 17 4.77 -11.26 13.24
C LYS A 17 5.01 -9.75 13.30
N PRO A 18 5.62 -9.21 14.37
CA PRO A 18 5.88 -7.78 14.46
C PRO A 18 6.86 -7.33 13.36
N PHE A 19 6.34 -6.63 12.36
CA PHE A 19 7.09 -6.09 11.22
C PHE A 19 8.23 -5.18 11.67
N TYR A 20 8.04 -4.45 12.78
CA TYR A 20 9.03 -3.58 13.41
C TYR A 20 10.28 -4.30 13.99
N LYS A 21 10.35 -5.64 13.89
CA LYS A 21 11.56 -6.42 14.18
C LYS A 21 12.45 -6.67 12.94
N LYS A 22 11.96 -6.41 11.72
CA LYS A 22 12.81 -6.39 10.51
C LYS A 22 13.61 -5.07 10.55
N VAL A 23 14.94 -5.13 10.46
CA VAL A 23 15.83 -3.93 10.48
C VAL A 23 15.44 -2.94 9.37
N TRP A 24 15.03 -3.46 8.21
CA TRP A 24 14.57 -2.67 7.07
C TRP A 24 13.30 -1.83 7.34
N PHE A 25 12.42 -2.23 8.27
CA PHE A 25 11.29 -1.38 8.68
C PHE A 25 11.78 -0.09 9.37
N TRP A 26 12.89 -0.15 10.11
CA TRP A 26 13.49 1.05 10.71
C TRP A 26 14.14 1.94 9.64
N ILE A 27 14.69 1.37 8.56
CA ILE A 27 15.22 2.14 7.42
C ILE A 27 14.10 2.96 6.77
N LEU A 28 12.94 2.33 6.49
CA LEU A 28 11.76 3.03 5.95
C LEU A 28 11.26 4.15 6.87
N VAL A 29 11.18 3.90 8.19
CA VAL A 29 10.78 4.93 9.16
C VAL A 29 11.79 6.08 9.24
N VAL A 30 13.09 5.80 9.16
CA VAL A 30 14.13 6.85 9.14
C VAL A 30 14.02 7.71 7.88
N ILE A 31 13.80 7.11 6.70
CA ILE A 31 13.59 7.84 5.44
C ILE A 31 12.33 8.72 5.54
N LEU A 32 11.22 8.18 6.05
CA LEU A 32 9.97 8.95 6.25
C LEU A 32 10.16 10.13 7.21
N VAL A 33 10.87 9.93 8.32
CA VAL A 33 11.17 10.99 9.30
C VAL A 33 12.19 11.99 8.77
N ALA A 34 13.14 11.59 7.92
CA ALA A 34 14.05 12.52 7.25
C ALA A 34 13.30 13.41 6.24
N ALA A 35 12.40 12.83 5.45
CA ALA A 35 11.59 13.55 4.46
C ALA A 35 10.62 14.57 5.11
N VAL A 36 10.03 14.24 6.26
CA VAL A 36 9.11 15.15 6.98
C VAL A 36 9.87 16.09 7.95
N GLY A 37 10.99 15.65 8.51
CA GLY A 37 11.74 16.35 9.57
C GLY A 37 12.89 17.23 9.10
N GLY A 38 13.31 17.15 7.82
CA GLY A 38 14.46 17.88 7.28
C GLY A 38 14.33 19.41 7.25
N SER A 39 13.18 19.99 7.61
CA SER A 39 12.90 21.44 7.49
C SER A 39 12.84 22.21 8.81
N LEU A 40 12.89 21.55 9.98
CA LEU A 40 12.72 22.22 11.30
C LEU A 40 14.03 22.51 12.06
N GLY A 41 15.00 23.09 11.34
CA GLY A 41 16.25 23.61 11.90
C GLY A 41 16.31 25.15 11.92
N GLY A 42 15.40 25.83 12.62
CA GLY A 42 15.27 27.30 12.49
C GLY A 42 14.61 28.05 13.64
N ASN A 43 15.40 28.40 14.66
CA ASN A 43 15.27 29.54 15.60
C ASN A 43 13.87 30.09 15.98
N SER A 44 13.50 29.92 17.24
CA SER A 44 12.33 30.56 17.88
C SER A 44 12.35 32.10 17.86
N LYS A 45 11.21 32.72 17.51
CA LYS A 45 10.82 34.06 18.02
C LYS A 45 9.32 34.33 17.93
N ASP A 46 8.84 35.15 18.86
CA ASP A 46 7.44 35.33 19.25
C ASP A 46 6.55 36.06 18.22
N LYS A 47 5.23 35.76 18.19
CA LYS A 47 4.17 36.69 18.71
C LYS A 47 2.71 36.22 18.48
N ASN A 48 2.00 36.13 19.61
CA ASN A 48 0.61 36.51 19.91
C ASN A 48 -0.33 37.05 18.79
N SER A 49 -1.53 36.44 18.67
CA SER A 49 -2.90 37.05 18.65
C SER A 49 -3.91 35.93 18.26
N ALA A 50 -4.96 35.55 19.01
CA ALA A 50 -6.22 36.27 19.26
C ALA A 50 -6.86 36.80 17.95
N GLU A 51 -8.12 36.55 17.57
CA GLU A 51 -9.33 36.18 18.34
C GLU A 51 -10.51 35.74 17.42
N LYS A 52 -11.47 34.96 17.96
CA LYS A 52 -12.89 34.75 17.55
C LYS A 52 -13.32 34.37 16.11
N THR A 53 -13.92 33.18 16.04
CA THR A 53 -15.38 32.97 15.95
C THR A 53 -16.25 34.03 15.23
N SER A 54 -16.92 33.61 14.16
CA SER A 54 -18.10 34.28 13.61
C SER A 54 -19.23 33.25 13.34
N THR A 55 -20.30 33.36 14.13
CA THR A 55 -21.54 32.56 14.02
C THR A 55 -22.69 33.44 13.53
N SER A 56 -23.33 33.10 12.41
CA SER A 56 -24.67 33.54 11.97
C SER A 56 -24.95 33.09 10.53
N SER A 57 -26.18 32.80 10.09
CA SER A 57 -27.50 32.67 10.74
C SER A 57 -28.50 32.08 9.72
N LYS A 58 -29.54 31.34 10.18
CA LYS A 58 -30.88 31.18 9.51
C LYS A 58 -30.90 30.49 8.11
N GLU A 59 -31.97 29.86 7.60
CA GLU A 59 -33.31 29.43 8.07
C GLU A 59 -33.79 28.27 7.14
N ALA A 60 -34.84 27.46 7.38
CA ALA A 60 -35.93 27.51 8.36
C ALA A 60 -36.33 26.09 8.88
N THR A 61 -37.57 25.64 8.63
CA THR A 61 -38.17 24.34 9.01
C THR A 61 -39.40 24.08 8.12
N SER A 62 -39.78 22.79 7.96
CA SER A 62 -41.01 22.19 7.36
C SER A 62 -40.67 21.34 6.11
N THR A 63 -41.26 20.15 5.88
CA THR A 63 -42.39 19.47 6.56
C THR A 63 -42.23 17.95 6.46
N SER A 64 -42.83 17.21 7.38
CA SER A 64 -42.99 15.74 7.27
C SER A 64 -44.02 15.40 6.19
N ASP A 65 -43.84 14.28 5.47
CA ASP A 65 -44.92 13.29 5.33
C ASP A 65 -44.43 11.92 4.82
N LYS A 66 -45.33 10.92 4.87
CA LYS A 66 -45.02 9.50 5.09
C LYS A 66 -45.68 8.58 4.05
N THR A 67 -45.14 7.36 3.91
CA THR A 67 -45.83 6.10 3.51
C THR A 67 -45.57 5.57 2.08
N SER A 68 -45.09 4.31 2.04
CA SER A 68 -45.29 3.21 1.05
C SER A 68 -45.43 3.51 -0.45
N GLU A 69 -44.86 2.73 -1.37
CA GLU A 69 -45.14 1.29 -1.49
C GLU A 69 -44.07 0.46 -2.23
N LYS A 70 -44.14 -0.85 -2.01
CA LYS A 70 -43.28 -1.91 -2.56
C LYS A 70 -43.67 -2.25 -4.01
N ALA A 71 -42.77 -2.01 -4.96
CA ALA A 71 -42.83 -2.60 -6.30
C ALA A 71 -41.51 -3.33 -6.60
N SER A 72 -41.52 -4.65 -6.40
CA SER A 72 -40.43 -5.52 -6.86
C SER A 72 -40.52 -5.62 -8.39
N SER A 73 -39.54 -5.05 -9.08
CA SER A 73 -39.33 -5.29 -10.51
C SER A 73 -38.17 -6.27 -10.65
N GLU A 74 -38.51 -7.51 -10.97
CA GLU A 74 -37.59 -8.61 -11.23
C GLU A 74 -36.74 -8.29 -12.48
N SER A 75 -35.57 -7.69 -12.30
CA SER A 75 -34.59 -7.55 -13.37
C SER A 75 -33.72 -8.80 -13.42
N GLN A 76 -34.11 -9.78 -14.24
CA GLN A 76 -33.23 -10.88 -14.63
C GLN A 76 -32.12 -10.36 -15.55
N ALA A 77 -31.09 -9.76 -14.95
CA ALA A 77 -29.78 -9.70 -15.56
C ALA A 77 -29.20 -11.13 -15.66
N PRO A 78 -28.40 -11.44 -16.69
CA PRO A 78 -27.68 -12.72 -16.74
C PRO A 78 -26.85 -12.91 -15.46
N LYS A 79 -26.89 -14.12 -14.90
CA LYS A 79 -25.90 -14.52 -13.89
C LYS A 79 -24.55 -14.65 -14.58
N GLU A 80 -23.80 -13.56 -14.65
CA GLU A 80 -22.35 -13.66 -14.60
C GLU A 80 -21.99 -14.40 -13.31
N GLU A 81 -21.08 -15.36 -13.43
CA GLU A 81 -20.60 -16.15 -12.31
C GLU A 81 -19.65 -15.26 -11.49
N SER A 82 -20.24 -14.44 -10.61
CA SER A 82 -19.53 -13.44 -9.81
C SER A 82 -18.55 -14.14 -8.87
N LYS A 83 -17.27 -14.15 -9.25
CA LYS A 83 -16.18 -14.65 -8.42
C LYS A 83 -16.25 -14.01 -7.03
N SER A 84 -16.06 -14.82 -5.99
CA SER A 84 -15.99 -14.31 -4.61
C SER A 84 -14.82 -13.33 -4.46
N ALA A 85 -14.90 -12.44 -3.47
CA ALA A 85 -13.83 -11.47 -3.22
C ALA A 85 -12.47 -12.17 -3.03
N ASP A 86 -12.42 -13.30 -2.32
CA ASP A 86 -11.20 -14.09 -2.13
C ASP A 86 -10.62 -14.65 -3.44
N GLU A 87 -11.46 -15.09 -4.38
CA GLU A 87 -11.01 -15.53 -5.72
C GLU A 87 -10.50 -14.37 -6.56
N GLN A 88 -11.10 -13.17 -6.42
CA GLN A 88 -10.62 -11.95 -7.08
C GLN A 88 -9.27 -11.50 -6.49
N TYR A 89 -9.14 -11.46 -5.16
CA TYR A 89 -7.88 -11.15 -4.47
C TYR A 89 -6.76 -12.14 -4.82
N GLN A 90 -7.07 -13.45 -4.86
CA GLN A 90 -6.10 -14.48 -5.23
C GLN A 90 -5.64 -14.30 -6.69
N ALA A 91 -6.58 -14.04 -7.62
CA ALA A 91 -6.22 -13.79 -9.02
C ALA A 91 -5.32 -12.55 -9.19
N ILE A 92 -5.62 -11.45 -8.51
CA ILE A 92 -4.78 -10.23 -8.53
C ILE A 92 -3.41 -10.52 -7.90
N LEU A 93 -3.37 -11.26 -6.78
CA LEU A 93 -2.10 -11.64 -6.15
C LEU A 93 -1.24 -12.46 -7.10
N ASP A 94 -1.81 -13.47 -7.76
CA ASP A 94 -1.06 -14.34 -8.68
C ASP A 94 -0.57 -13.58 -9.93
N GLU A 95 -1.42 -12.75 -10.53
CA GLU A 95 -1.07 -11.93 -11.70
C GLU A 95 0.08 -10.95 -11.38
N TYR A 96 -0.06 -10.16 -10.31
CA TYR A 96 0.96 -9.19 -9.96
C TYR A 96 2.21 -9.84 -9.34
N THR A 97 2.10 -11.01 -8.70
CA THR A 97 3.25 -11.84 -8.32
C THR A 97 4.05 -12.25 -9.55
N GLN A 98 3.39 -12.66 -10.63
CA GLN A 98 4.06 -13.00 -11.89
C GLN A 98 4.70 -11.76 -12.52
N LYS A 99 3.97 -10.63 -12.63
CA LYS A 99 4.51 -9.37 -13.17
C LYS A 99 5.79 -8.93 -12.44
N ILE A 100 5.79 -8.91 -11.09
CA ILE A 100 6.97 -8.55 -10.28
C ILE A 100 8.13 -9.52 -10.55
N LYS A 101 7.89 -10.83 -10.55
CA LYS A 101 8.92 -11.86 -10.80
C LYS A 101 9.50 -11.83 -12.22
N GLU A 102 8.72 -11.37 -13.20
CA GLU A 102 9.20 -11.16 -14.57
C GLU A 102 9.88 -9.81 -14.77
N ALA A 103 9.53 -8.78 -13.99
CA ALA A 103 10.10 -7.44 -14.11
C ALA A 103 11.44 -7.33 -13.38
N ALA A 104 11.56 -7.84 -12.15
CA ALA A 104 12.76 -7.74 -11.34
C ALA A 104 14.06 -8.19 -12.04
N PRO A 105 14.15 -9.36 -12.72
CA PRO A 105 15.37 -9.72 -13.46
C PRO A 105 15.66 -8.79 -14.65
N LYS A 106 14.63 -8.27 -15.34
CA LYS A 106 14.80 -7.31 -16.44
C LYS A 106 15.35 -5.97 -15.92
N LEU A 107 14.85 -5.50 -14.78
CA LEU A 107 15.32 -4.29 -14.11
C LEU A 107 16.75 -4.45 -13.57
N VAL A 108 17.15 -5.65 -13.17
CA VAL A 108 18.55 -6.00 -12.86
C VAL A 108 19.42 -5.98 -14.14
N ASP A 109 18.94 -6.53 -15.25
CA ASP A 109 19.67 -6.47 -16.54
C ASP A 109 19.83 -5.03 -17.04
N GLU A 110 18.82 -4.18 -16.89
CA GLU A 110 18.88 -2.75 -17.18
C GLU A 110 19.85 -2.02 -16.26
N TYR A 111 19.77 -2.25 -14.93
CA TYR A 111 20.76 -1.75 -13.98
C TYR A 111 22.20 -2.09 -14.41
N ASN A 112 22.42 -3.35 -14.80
CA ASN A 112 23.71 -3.88 -15.25
C ASN A 112 24.19 -3.27 -16.58
N ALA A 113 23.27 -2.85 -17.45
CA ALA A 113 23.60 -2.14 -18.70
C ALA A 113 23.91 -0.65 -18.46
N GLU A 114 23.25 -0.02 -17.49
CA GLU A 114 23.34 1.41 -17.21
C GLU A 114 24.53 1.76 -16.27
N TYR A 115 24.75 1.00 -15.19
CA TYR A 115 25.75 1.35 -14.16
C TYR A 115 27.19 1.53 -14.68
N PRO A 116 27.70 0.82 -15.71
CA PRO A 116 29.07 1.03 -16.20
C PRO A 116 29.32 2.43 -16.78
N ASN A 117 28.26 3.19 -17.09
CA ASN A 117 28.33 4.56 -17.60
C ASN A 117 28.14 5.63 -16.50
N ASN A 118 27.92 5.22 -15.25
CA ASN A 118 27.74 6.13 -14.12
C ASN A 118 29.01 6.94 -13.83
N GLN A 119 28.84 8.25 -13.68
CA GLN A 119 29.91 9.21 -13.39
C GLN A 119 29.86 9.75 -11.95
N ASN A 120 28.78 9.49 -11.21
CA ASN A 120 28.52 10.07 -9.89
C ASN A 120 28.98 9.15 -8.73
N GLY A 121 29.77 8.10 -9.03
CA GLY A 121 30.25 7.14 -8.03
C GLY A 121 29.10 6.43 -7.31
N VAL A 122 29.31 6.06 -6.04
CA VAL A 122 28.33 5.29 -5.24
C VAL A 122 26.97 6.01 -5.12
N GLU A 123 26.94 7.34 -5.14
CA GLU A 123 25.70 8.12 -5.09
C GLU A 123 24.84 7.85 -6.34
N GLY A 124 25.41 7.95 -7.55
CA GLY A 124 24.69 7.61 -8.77
C GLY A 124 24.35 6.13 -8.93
N LEU A 125 25.15 5.23 -8.34
CA LEU A 125 24.80 3.79 -8.28
C LEU A 125 23.56 3.56 -7.40
N ALA A 126 23.41 4.33 -6.32
CA ALA A 126 22.26 4.26 -5.43
C ALA A 126 21.02 4.93 -6.04
N GLU A 127 21.18 6.07 -6.74
CA GLU A 127 20.11 6.70 -7.53
C GLU A 127 19.55 5.71 -8.56
N LEU A 128 20.42 5.14 -9.42
CA LEU A 128 20.02 4.12 -10.41
C LEU A 128 19.34 2.90 -9.79
N SER A 129 19.81 2.45 -8.61
CA SER A 129 19.18 1.34 -7.89
C SER A 129 17.78 1.72 -7.36
N ASN A 130 17.61 2.94 -6.86
CA ASN A 130 16.34 3.43 -6.34
C ASN A 130 15.32 3.62 -7.47
N ASP A 131 15.76 4.08 -8.64
CA ASP A 131 14.91 4.23 -9.83
C ASP A 131 14.35 2.87 -10.26
N LYS A 132 15.22 1.85 -10.44
CA LYS A 132 14.80 0.49 -10.80
C LYS A 132 13.94 -0.18 -9.71
N ILE A 133 14.20 0.07 -8.43
CA ILE A 133 13.31 -0.37 -7.33
C ILE A 133 11.95 0.33 -7.39
N SER A 134 11.90 1.61 -7.82
CA SER A 134 10.66 2.37 -7.96
C SER A 134 9.80 1.83 -9.12
N GLU A 135 10.40 1.50 -10.27
CA GLU A 135 9.70 0.83 -11.38
C GLU A 135 9.08 -0.51 -10.93
N LEU A 136 9.79 -1.31 -10.13
CA LEU A 136 9.24 -2.54 -9.55
C LEU A 136 8.13 -2.28 -8.51
N ALA A 137 8.22 -1.17 -7.78
CA ALA A 137 7.22 -0.75 -6.79
C ALA A 137 5.91 -0.29 -7.45
N GLU A 138 5.96 0.34 -8.63
CA GLU A 138 4.76 0.72 -9.40
C GLU A 138 3.88 -0.50 -9.68
N ILE A 139 4.48 -1.61 -10.15
CA ILE A 139 3.77 -2.90 -10.36
C ILE A 139 3.11 -3.39 -9.07
N SER A 140 3.81 -3.33 -7.94
CA SER A 140 3.21 -3.71 -6.65
C SER A 140 2.08 -2.78 -6.22
N ASN A 141 2.21 -1.48 -6.48
CA ASN A 141 1.23 -0.47 -6.12
C ASN A 141 -0.04 -0.57 -6.97
N GLU A 142 0.07 -0.90 -8.26
CA GLU A 142 -1.07 -1.23 -9.13
C GLU A 142 -1.85 -2.43 -8.58
N GLY A 143 -1.16 -3.54 -8.28
CA GLY A 143 -1.82 -4.73 -7.74
C GLY A 143 -2.51 -4.47 -6.39
N ILE A 144 -1.92 -3.66 -5.51
CA ILE A 144 -2.55 -3.24 -4.24
C ILE A 144 -3.78 -2.36 -4.51
N GLN A 145 -3.75 -1.48 -5.52
CA GLN A 145 -4.92 -0.68 -5.91
C GLN A 145 -6.07 -1.54 -6.44
N GLU A 146 -5.79 -2.56 -7.25
CA GLU A 146 -6.83 -3.50 -7.70
C GLU A 146 -7.40 -4.32 -6.52
N MET A 147 -6.56 -4.73 -5.56
CA MET A 147 -7.07 -5.32 -4.31
C MET A 147 -7.95 -4.34 -3.52
N ALA A 148 -7.60 -3.05 -3.47
CA ALA A 148 -8.45 -2.03 -2.83
C ALA A 148 -9.78 -1.85 -3.59
N ASN A 149 -9.79 -1.97 -4.92
CA ASN A 149 -10.99 -1.93 -5.74
C ASN A 149 -11.92 -3.14 -5.46
N VAL A 150 -11.37 -4.35 -5.32
CA VAL A 150 -12.12 -5.54 -4.88
C VAL A 150 -12.73 -5.32 -3.49
N HIS A 151 -12.01 -4.69 -2.56
CA HIS A 151 -12.53 -4.35 -1.23
C HIS A 151 -13.76 -3.44 -1.31
N LEU A 152 -13.73 -2.42 -2.17
CA LEU A 152 -14.81 -1.44 -2.33
C LEU A 152 -16.04 -1.99 -3.07
N THR A 153 -15.84 -2.88 -4.05
CA THR A 153 -16.90 -3.34 -4.98
C THR A 153 -17.50 -4.69 -4.60
N SER A 154 -16.67 -5.61 -4.11
CA SER A 154 -17.04 -7.02 -3.88
C SER A 154 -16.82 -7.48 -2.43
N GLY A 155 -16.24 -6.62 -1.58
CA GLY A 155 -15.75 -6.98 -0.26
C GLY A 155 -16.82 -7.41 0.76
N SER A 156 -16.41 -8.24 1.72
CA SER A 156 -17.20 -8.67 2.88
C SER A 156 -17.56 -7.54 3.87
N GLY A 157 -17.06 -6.32 3.63
CA GLY A 157 -17.06 -5.20 4.57
C GLY A 157 -15.94 -5.25 5.63
N LYS A 158 -15.06 -6.27 5.61
CA LYS A 158 -13.96 -6.39 6.57
C LYS A 158 -12.64 -5.87 6.01
N TYR A 159 -12.13 -4.81 6.62
CA TYR A 159 -10.86 -4.18 6.26
C TYR A 159 -9.65 -5.12 6.42
N GLU A 160 -9.68 -6.01 7.42
CA GLU A 160 -8.63 -6.99 7.73
C GLU A 160 -8.33 -7.94 6.54
N ASP A 161 -9.33 -8.27 5.73
CA ASP A 161 -9.18 -9.20 4.60
C ASP A 161 -8.28 -8.57 3.52
N TYR A 162 -8.50 -7.30 3.17
CA TYR A 162 -7.70 -6.54 2.19
C TYR A 162 -6.24 -6.39 2.62
N GLU A 163 -5.98 -6.00 3.88
CA GLU A 163 -4.61 -5.83 4.39
C GLU A 163 -3.77 -7.11 4.24
N ASP A 164 -4.37 -8.26 4.56
CA ASP A 164 -3.68 -9.56 4.51
C ASP A 164 -3.39 -9.99 3.05
N TRP A 165 -4.15 -9.53 2.06
CA TRP A 165 -3.85 -9.74 0.64
C TRP A 165 -2.79 -8.77 0.12
N ALA A 166 -2.94 -7.46 0.39
CA ALA A 166 -1.94 -6.45 0.02
C ALA A 166 -0.55 -6.77 0.61
N THR A 167 -0.49 -7.19 1.88
CA THR A 167 0.75 -7.60 2.54
C THR A 167 1.46 -8.74 1.81
N LYS A 168 0.74 -9.71 1.24
CA LYS A 168 1.37 -10.81 0.47
C LYS A 168 2.05 -10.29 -0.79
N LEU A 169 1.42 -9.36 -1.50
CA LEU A 169 2.00 -8.78 -2.71
C LEU A 169 3.22 -7.90 -2.36
N THR A 170 3.15 -7.14 -1.26
CA THR A 170 4.30 -6.41 -0.73
C THR A 170 5.44 -7.34 -0.30
N ASP A 171 5.15 -8.50 0.32
CA ASP A 171 6.18 -9.50 0.66
C ASP A 171 6.88 -10.03 -0.61
N VAL A 172 6.15 -10.25 -1.72
CA VAL A 172 6.75 -10.64 -3.02
C VAL A 172 7.59 -9.49 -3.62
N TYR A 173 7.08 -8.25 -3.60
CA TYR A 173 7.84 -7.08 -4.04
C TYR A 173 9.16 -6.94 -3.27
N MET A 174 9.14 -7.06 -1.93
CA MET A 174 10.34 -6.99 -1.10
C MET A 174 11.37 -8.06 -1.50
N GLU A 175 10.93 -9.33 -1.64
CA GLU A 175 11.80 -10.45 -2.02
C GLU A 175 12.43 -10.27 -3.41
N GLN A 176 11.75 -9.59 -4.34
CA GLN A 176 12.26 -9.37 -5.70
C GLN A 176 13.07 -8.07 -5.84
N ALA A 177 12.81 -7.05 -5.02
CA ALA A 177 13.60 -5.82 -4.93
C ALA A 177 15.00 -6.06 -4.31
N GLU A 178 15.16 -7.11 -3.50
CA GLU A 178 16.47 -7.55 -3.01
C GLU A 178 17.43 -7.89 -4.18
N LEU A 179 16.96 -8.39 -5.32
CA LEU A 179 17.80 -8.68 -6.49
C LEU A 179 18.46 -7.43 -7.09
N ILE A 180 17.73 -6.31 -7.14
CA ILE A 180 18.24 -5.01 -7.61
C ILE A 180 19.23 -4.44 -6.57
N THR A 181 18.89 -4.58 -5.29
CA THR A 181 19.76 -4.16 -4.17
C THR A 181 21.09 -4.93 -4.17
N ASP A 182 21.07 -6.23 -4.43
CA ASP A 182 22.27 -7.08 -4.51
C ASP A 182 23.15 -6.72 -5.73
N ALA A 183 22.55 -6.37 -6.86
CA ALA A 183 23.28 -5.86 -8.03
C ALA A 183 24.00 -4.53 -7.70
N TYR A 184 23.31 -3.61 -7.03
CA TYR A 184 23.91 -2.38 -6.51
C TYR A 184 25.06 -2.67 -5.52
N MET A 185 24.82 -3.50 -4.52
CA MET A 185 25.83 -3.87 -3.51
C MET A 185 27.03 -4.62 -4.11
N THR A 186 26.90 -5.21 -5.29
CA THR A 186 28.00 -5.83 -6.06
C THR A 186 28.76 -4.80 -6.89
N SER A 187 28.06 -3.84 -7.52
CA SER A 187 28.67 -2.81 -8.37
C SER A 187 29.41 -1.71 -7.57
N ALA A 188 29.06 -1.52 -6.29
CA ALA A 188 29.62 -0.50 -5.41
C ALA A 188 30.87 -0.94 -4.60
N GLN A 189 31.51 -2.06 -4.96
CA GLN A 189 32.70 -2.63 -4.29
C GLN A 189 34.02 -2.20 -4.97
#